data_AF-A0A847SAU9-F1
#
_entry.id   AF-A0A847SAU9-F1
#
_cell.length_a   1.000
_cell.length_b   1.000
_cell.length_c   1.000
_cell.angle_alpha   90.00
_cell.angle_beta   90.00
_cell.angle_gamma   90.00
#
_symmetry.space_group_name_H-M   'P 1'
#
loop_
_entity.id
_entity.type
_entity.pdbx_description
1 polymer ?
#
loop_
_entity_poly.entity_id
_entity_poly.type
_entity_poly.pdbx_seq_one_letter_code
_entity_poly.pdbx_strand_id
1 'polypeptide(L)'
;MPDKPFDWWPLLKQVATYGWVMGLSMLGGAVSHLQRINALRLRFRWLAFAAELLTSGFVGLLTYWLCQAAAMSAPMTAVMVGIAGHMGTRSLFRLEKLYGRLFGENP
;
A
#
# COMPACT_ATOMS: atom_id res chain seq x y z
N MET A 1 -2.38 -24.44 -40.63
CA MET A 1 -2.82 -24.27 -39.24
C MET A 1 -3.09 -22.79 -39.05
N PRO A 2 -4.31 -22.38 -38.66
CA PRO A 2 -4.65 -20.98 -38.49
C PRO A 2 -3.77 -20.39 -37.38
N ASP A 3 -3.20 -19.24 -37.68
CA ASP A 3 -2.53 -18.31 -36.78
C ASP A 3 -3.44 -18.01 -35.59
N LYS A 4 -3.19 -18.70 -34.48
CA LYS A 4 -3.79 -18.37 -33.19
C LYS A 4 -3.53 -16.89 -32.93
N PRO A 5 -4.56 -16.03 -32.85
CA PRO A 5 -4.37 -14.62 -32.57
C PRO A 5 -3.62 -14.51 -31.24
N PHE A 6 -2.72 -13.54 -31.15
CA PHE A 6 -1.93 -13.31 -29.94
C PHE A 6 -2.84 -13.28 -28.71
N ASP A 7 -2.63 -14.24 -27.79
CA ASP A 7 -3.48 -14.44 -26.62
C ASP A 7 -3.19 -13.35 -25.56
N TRP A 8 -3.97 -12.27 -25.59
CA TRP A 8 -3.92 -11.20 -24.58
C TRP A 8 -4.44 -11.62 -23.20
N TRP A 9 -5.13 -12.77 -23.13
CA TRP A 9 -5.79 -13.30 -21.94
C TRP A 9 -4.87 -13.48 -20.71
N PRO A 10 -3.69 -14.12 -20.81
CA PRO A 10 -2.74 -14.22 -19.69
C PRO A 10 -2.19 -12.87 -19.22
N LEU A 11 -1.94 -11.93 -20.14
CA LEU A 11 -1.47 -10.58 -19.80
C LEU A 11 -2.54 -9.81 -19.01
N LEU A 12 -3.79 -9.87 -19.46
CA LEU A 12 -4.93 -9.27 -18.76
C LEU A 12 -5.10 -9.85 -17.34
N LYS A 13 -4.93 -11.16 -17.14
CA LYS A 13 -5.00 -11.77 -15.80
C LYS A 13 -3.89 -11.27 -14.88
N GLN A 14 -2.66 -11.14 -15.39
CA GLN A 14 -1.54 -10.64 -14.59
C GLN A 14 -1.73 -9.16 -14.26
N VAL A 15 -2.07 -8.33 -15.24
CA VAL A 15 -2.35 -6.90 -15.03
C VAL A 15 -3.51 -6.70 -14.08
N ALA A 16 -4.59 -7.48 -14.21
CA ALA A 16 -5.71 -7.43 -13.28
C ALA A 16 -5.26 -7.80 -11.86
N THR A 17 -4.47 -8.89 -11.72
CA THR A 17 -3.98 -9.39 -10.42
C THR A 17 -3.13 -8.36 -9.69
N TYR A 18 -2.13 -7.79 -10.37
CA TYR A 18 -1.30 -6.74 -9.77
C TYR A 18 -2.08 -5.42 -9.60
N GLY A 19 -3.00 -5.13 -10.51
CA GLY A 19 -3.82 -3.93 -10.49
C GLY A 19 -4.76 -3.86 -9.28
N TRP A 20 -5.43 -4.95 -8.93
CA TRP A 20 -6.32 -4.96 -7.75
C TRP A 20 -5.53 -4.95 -6.43
N VAL A 21 -4.37 -5.63 -6.37
CA VAL A 21 -3.45 -5.58 -5.22
C VAL A 21 -2.95 -4.15 -4.99
N MET A 22 -2.50 -3.50 -6.06
CA MET A 22 -2.04 -2.11 -6.02
C MET A 22 -3.18 -1.15 -5.67
N GLY A 23 -4.37 -1.34 -6.26
CA GLY A 23 -5.55 -0.55 -5.99
C GLY A 23 -6.02 -0.64 -4.54
N LEU A 24 -6.11 -1.84 -3.97
CA LEU A 24 -6.48 -2.03 -2.57
C LEU A 24 -5.45 -1.45 -1.61
N SER A 25 -4.16 -1.60 -1.92
CA SER A 25 -3.09 -1.04 -1.12
C SER A 25 -3.14 0.50 -1.14
N MET A 26 -3.29 1.11 -2.32
CA MET A 26 -3.44 2.56 -2.47
C MET A 26 -4.71 3.10 -1.79
N LEU A 27 -5.82 2.37 -1.86
CA LEU A 27 -7.07 2.70 -1.14
C LEU A 27 -6.86 2.67 0.38
N GLY A 28 -6.18 1.66 0.92
CA GLY A 28 -5.85 1.57 2.34
C GLY A 28 -4.99 2.75 2.83
N GLY A 29 -4.01 3.15 2.03
CA GLY A 29 -3.18 4.34 2.27
C GLY A 29 -3.94 5.66 2.18
N ALA A 30 -4.79 5.82 1.15
CA ALA A 30 -5.59 7.01 0.96
C ALA A 30 -6.59 7.23 2.11
N VAL A 31 -7.30 6.19 2.55
CA VAL A 31 -8.24 6.28 3.68
C VAL A 31 -7.52 6.70 4.98
N SER A 32 -6.31 6.18 5.20
CA SER A 32 -5.46 6.55 6.35
C SER A 32 -5.11 8.05 6.33
N HIS A 33 -4.70 8.56 5.17
CA HIS A 33 -4.36 9.97 4.98
C HIS A 33 -5.56 10.90 5.18
N LEU A 34 -6.73 10.54 4.62
CA LEU A 34 -7.97 11.32 4.79
C LEU A 34 -8.41 11.36 6.26
N GLN A 35 -8.37 10.23 6.96
CA GLN A 35 -8.67 10.19 8.40
C GLN A 35 -7.73 11.10 9.20
N ARG A 36 -6.45 11.17 8.82
CA ARG A 36 -5.45 12.00 9.48
C ARG A 36 -5.70 13.50 9.29
N ILE A 37 -5.99 13.92 8.07
CA ILE A 37 -6.33 15.30 7.76
C ILE A 37 -7.58 15.73 8.52
N ASN A 38 -8.60 14.87 8.54
CA ASN A 38 -9.84 15.14 9.26
C ASN A 38 -9.63 15.20 10.79
N ALA A 39 -8.86 14.28 11.36
CA ALA A 39 -8.61 14.21 12.80
C ALA A 39 -7.73 15.36 13.33
N LEU A 40 -6.73 15.79 12.57
CA LEU A 40 -5.76 16.82 13.00
C LEU A 40 -6.02 18.21 12.40
N ARG A 41 -7.10 18.38 11.61
CA ARG A 41 -7.42 19.61 10.85
C ARG A 41 -6.22 20.18 10.07
N LEU A 42 -5.37 19.30 9.55
CA LEU A 42 -4.15 19.71 8.84
C LEU A 42 -4.50 20.24 7.44
N ARG A 43 -3.67 21.15 6.92
CA ARG A 43 -3.76 21.58 5.52
C ARG A 43 -3.34 20.42 4.61
N PHE A 44 -4.15 20.15 3.58
CA PHE A 44 -3.84 19.14 2.58
C PHE A 44 -2.57 19.53 1.81
N ARG A 45 -1.57 18.63 1.82
CA ARG A 45 -0.30 18.81 1.09
C ARG A 45 -0.14 17.67 0.09
N TRP A 46 -0.22 18.00 -1.19
CA TRP A 46 -0.10 17.03 -2.29
C TRP A 46 1.15 16.16 -2.21
N LEU A 47 2.30 16.74 -1.86
CA LEU A 47 3.56 16.01 -1.73
C LEU A 47 3.52 14.99 -0.58
N ALA A 48 2.89 15.35 0.55
CA ALA A 48 2.72 14.45 1.68
C ALA A 48 1.79 13.29 1.31
N PHE A 49 0.68 13.59 0.63
CA PHE A 49 -0.23 12.57 0.13
C PHE A 49 0.44 11.60 -0.86
N ALA A 50 1.25 12.12 -1.78
CA ALA A 50 1.98 11.30 -2.76
C ALA A 50 3.01 10.37 -2.08
N ALA A 51 3.81 10.89 -1.15
CA ALA A 51 4.74 10.07 -0.37
C ALA A 51 4.02 8.98 0.43
N GLU A 52 2.83 9.30 0.94
CA GLU A 52 2.00 8.40 1.74
C GLU A 52 1.39 7.27 0.89
N LEU A 53 0.93 7.61 -0.31
CA LEU A 53 0.48 6.64 -1.33
C LEU A 53 1.62 5.73 -1.81
N LEU A 54 2.81 6.29 -2.09
CA LEU A 54 3.97 5.53 -2.52
C LEU A 54 4.43 4.54 -1.44
N THR A 55 4.50 4.99 -0.19
CA THR A 55 4.88 4.14 0.95
C THR A 55 3.85 3.04 1.17
N SER A 56 2.55 3.37 1.14
CA SER A 56 1.48 2.39 1.31
C SER A 56 1.50 1.34 0.19
N GLY A 57 1.64 1.77 -1.07
CA GLY A 57 1.78 0.89 -2.23
C GLY A 57 2.99 -0.04 -2.14
N PHE A 58 4.14 0.48 -1.71
CA PHE A 58 5.35 -0.31 -1.50
C PHE A 58 5.16 -1.39 -0.41
N VAL A 59 4.62 -1.02 0.75
CA VAL A 59 4.34 -1.96 1.85
C VAL A 59 3.31 -3.02 1.45
N GLY A 60 2.28 -2.64 0.68
CA GLY A 60 1.32 -3.58 0.13
C GLY A 60 1.94 -4.60 -0.82
N LEU A 61 2.86 -4.16 -1.70
CA LEU A 61 3.58 -5.05 -2.60
C LEU A 61 4.46 -6.06 -1.85
N LEU A 62 5.19 -5.59 -0.83
CA LEU A 62 5.99 -6.46 0.04
C LEU A 62 5.11 -7.49 0.77
N THR A 63 3.94 -7.07 1.24
CA THR A 63 2.99 -7.96 1.90
C THR A 63 2.42 -9.00 0.94
N TYR A 64 2.14 -8.62 -0.31
CA TYR A 64 1.70 -9.55 -1.34
C TYR A 64 2.75 -10.64 -1.61
N TRP A 65 4.01 -10.25 -1.80
CA TRP A 65 5.10 -11.22 -1.98
C TRP A 65 5.30 -12.13 -0.78
N LEU A 66 5.17 -11.59 0.43
CA LEU A 66 5.23 -12.37 1.66
C LEU A 66 4.10 -13.41 1.74
N CYS A 67 2.86 -13.01 1.42
CA CYS A 67 1.72 -13.91 1.39
C CYS A 67 1.84 -14.99 0.30
N GLN A 68 2.40 -14.65 -0.86
CA GLN A 68 2.72 -15.65 -1.89
C GLN A 68 3.79 -16.64 -1.42
N ALA A 69 4.86 -16.16 -0.78
CA ALA A 69 5.90 -17.03 -0.22
C ALA A 69 5.34 -17.97 0.87
N ALA A 70 4.33 -17.51 1.61
CA ALA A 70 3.61 -18.30 2.61
C ALA A 70 2.49 -19.19 2.03
N ALA A 71 2.38 -19.31 0.70
CA ALA A 71 1.34 -20.08 0.01
C ALA A 71 -0.09 -19.75 0.46
N MET A 72 -0.34 -18.49 0.83
CA MET A 72 -1.66 -18.05 1.30
C MET A 72 -2.66 -17.98 0.15
N SER A 73 -3.94 -18.21 0.45
CA SER A 73 -5.01 -18.06 -0.53
C SER A 73 -5.13 -16.61 -1.01
N ALA A 74 -5.53 -16.40 -2.26
CA ALA A 74 -5.74 -15.08 -2.85
C ALA A 74 -6.63 -14.13 -2.01
N PRO A 75 -7.79 -14.56 -1.44
CA PRO A 75 -8.59 -13.68 -0.59
C PRO A 75 -7.89 -13.33 0.73
N MET A 76 -7.10 -14.24 1.31
CA MET A 76 -6.36 -13.93 2.54
C MET A 76 -5.21 -12.95 2.29
N THR A 77 -4.55 -13.09 1.14
CA THR A 77 -3.55 -12.14 0.64
C THR A 77 -4.15 -10.75 0.43
N ALA A 78 -5.35 -10.66 -0.15
CA ALA A 78 -6.09 -9.40 -0.31
C ALA A 78 -6.20 -8.63 1.01
N VAL A 79 -6.67 -9.33 2.03
CA VAL A 79 -6.94 -8.78 3.35
C VAL A 79 -5.64 -8.34 4.02
N MET A 80 -4.59 -9.17 3.96
CA MET A 80 -3.28 -8.83 4.51
C MET A 80 -2.66 -7.60 3.85
N VAL A 81 -2.69 -7.53 2.51
CA VAL A 81 -2.20 -6.37 1.74
C VAL A 81 -2.97 -5.09 2.13
N GLY A 82 -4.30 -5.18 2.26
CA GLY A 82 -5.12 -4.05 2.68
C GLY A 82 -4.80 -3.56 4.10
N ILE A 83 -4.63 -4.49 5.05
CA ILE A 83 -4.26 -4.17 6.44
C ILE A 83 -2.86 -3.55 6.50
N ALA A 84 -1.88 -4.14 5.81
CA ALA A 84 -0.51 -3.64 5.80
C ALA A 84 -0.40 -2.25 5.14
N GLY A 85 -1.12 -2.03 4.04
CA GLY A 85 -1.22 -0.71 3.39
C GLY A 85 -1.87 0.35 4.29
N HIS A 86 -2.88 -0.03 5.07
CA HIS A 86 -3.52 0.86 6.04
C HIS A 86 -2.64 1.17 7.26
N MET A 87 -1.83 0.21 7.72
CA MET A 87 -0.96 0.37 8.89
C MET A 87 0.40 1.01 8.58
N GLY A 88 0.92 0.85 7.36
CA GLY A 88 2.25 1.36 6.95
C GLY A 88 2.39 2.88 7.04
N THR A 89 1.27 3.60 7.00
CA THR A 89 1.24 5.05 7.20
C THR A 89 1.44 5.49 8.64
N ARG A 90 0.90 4.72 9.58
CA ARG A 90 1.06 5.01 11.01
C ARG A 90 2.45 4.61 11.52
N SER A 91 3.12 3.66 10.87
CA SER A 91 4.48 3.25 11.27
C SER A 91 5.50 4.34 10.98
N LEU A 92 5.40 5.08 9.87
CA LEU A 92 6.36 6.15 9.55
C LEU A 92 6.30 7.29 10.57
N PHE A 93 5.09 7.76 10.93
CA PHE A 93 4.92 8.77 11.98
C PHE A 93 5.34 8.30 13.38
N ARG A 94 5.12 7.01 13.68
CA ARG A 94 5.60 6.43 14.93
C ARG A 94 7.12 6.26 14.93
N LEU A 95 7.72 5.91 13.79
CA LEU A 95 9.17 5.82 13.60
C LEU A 95 9.82 7.19 13.73
N GLU A 96 9.27 8.23 13.11
CA GLU A 96 9.78 9.60 13.24
C GLU A 96 9.69 10.09 14.70
N LYS A 97 8.57 9.81 15.38
CA LYS A 97 8.40 10.13 16.81
C LYS A 97 9.29 9.29 17.73
N LEU A 98 9.57 8.04 17.36
CA LEU A 98 10.51 7.16 18.07
C LEU A 98 11.95 7.61 17.85
N TYR A 99 12.30 7.99 16.62
CA TYR A 99 13.60 8.50 16.24
C TYR A 99 13.88 9.82 16.94
N GLY A 100 12.93 10.77 16.95
CA GLY A 100 13.06 12.01 17.72
C GLY A 100 13.21 11.79 19.23
N ARG A 101 12.59 10.75 19.80
CA ARG A 101 12.78 10.36 21.21
C ARG A 101 14.13 9.70 21.48
N LEU A 102 14.67 8.94 20.52
CA LEU A 102 15.97 8.27 20.65
C LEU A 102 17.14 9.22 20.40
N PHE A 103 16.98 10.19 19.50
CA PHE A 103 18.03 11.13 19.08
C PHE A 103 17.90 12.55 19.66
N GLY A 104 16.85 12.83 20.44
CA GLY A 104 16.86 13.97 21.37
C GLY A 104 16.82 15.36 20.76
N GLU A 105 16.13 15.56 19.64
CA GLU A 105 15.80 16.93 19.20
C GLU A 105 14.51 17.41 19.87
N ASN A 106 14.69 18.21 20.93
CA ASN A 106 13.69 19.15 21.46
C ASN A 106 13.33 20.16 20.36
N PRO A 107 12.06 20.58 20.29
CA PRO A 107 11.66 21.75 21.08
C PRO A 107 10.74 21.43 22.26
#